data_AF-A0A1H1A8A8-F1
#
_entry.id   AF-A0A1H1A8A8-F1
#
_cell.length_a   1.000
_cell.length_b   1.000
_cell.length_c   1.000
_cell.angle_alpha   90.00
_cell.angle_beta   90.00
_cell.angle_gamma   90.00
#
_symmetry.space_group_name_H-M   'P 1'
#
loop_
_entity.id
_entity.type
_entity.pdbx_description
1 polymer ?
#
loop_
_entity_poly.entity_id
_entity_poly.type
_entity_poly.pdbx_seq_one_letter_code
_entity_poly.pdbx_strand_id
1 'polypeptide(L)'
;MKRRPALAAAAGVLCVAAIGTAVHLNQASTGPAALDLAAPPTNVRWVTFQGMQIPEANEGPHNASAVAPTGYDRSPAGAALAAINATVRMSVADRDQWPDVSRLNLAPGPGRERFAVNRVQVSMDRPVAPGDAERVIGYRVRAFNEAGANVDIFTEAPDTSKLVTFTQVAWTHNQDWGLVVASAADHDNRKVAITTTPADAVLLPRPDTKGAP
;
A
#
# COMPACT_ATOMS: atom_id res chain seq x y z
N MET A 1 15.47 60.42 -16.59
CA MET A 1 14.26 61.15 -16.13
C MET A 1 13.34 60.09 -15.51
N LYS A 2 13.21 59.98 -14.17
CA LYS A 2 12.18 60.66 -13.33
C LYS A 2 10.74 60.31 -13.83
N ARG A 3 9.81 59.71 -13.06
CA ARG A 3 9.61 59.66 -11.59
C ARG A 3 8.80 58.42 -11.10
N ARG A 4 8.97 58.03 -9.83
CA ARG A 4 7.92 57.49 -8.94
C ARG A 4 7.36 58.65 -8.07
N PRO A 5 6.07 58.67 -7.73
CA PRO A 5 5.61 58.81 -6.31
C PRO A 5 4.45 57.82 -5.99
N ALA A 6 4.30 57.23 -4.78
CA ALA A 6 3.98 57.79 -3.44
C ALA A 6 2.48 58.21 -3.32
N LEU A 7 1.71 57.96 -2.24
CA LEU A 7 1.89 58.12 -0.77
C LEU A 7 1.40 56.86 0.00
N ALA A 8 1.89 56.49 1.19
CA ALA A 8 1.77 57.10 2.54
C ALA A 8 0.32 57.09 3.10
N ALA A 9 0.04 56.90 4.39
CA ALA A 9 0.90 56.82 5.59
C ALA A 9 0.48 55.58 6.45
N ALA A 10 0.77 55.37 7.75
CA ALA A 10 1.35 56.23 8.79
C ALA A 10 2.29 55.50 9.79
N ALA A 11 1.95 55.42 11.07
CA ALA A 11 2.87 55.27 12.20
C ALA A 11 2.15 54.83 13.50
N GLY A 12 2.86 54.19 14.43
CA GLY A 12 2.37 53.82 15.76
C GLY A 12 3.45 53.13 16.60
N VAL A 13 4.25 53.91 17.33
CA VAL A 13 5.22 53.39 18.31
C VAL A 13 4.55 53.31 19.67
N LEU A 14 4.68 52.16 20.35
CA LEU A 14 4.57 52.12 21.81
C LEU A 14 5.50 51.03 22.37
N CYS A 15 6.57 51.46 23.05
CA CYS A 15 7.41 50.56 23.83
C CYS A 15 6.77 50.34 25.20
N VAL A 16 6.53 49.08 25.58
CA VAL A 16 6.36 48.68 26.98
C VAL A 16 7.30 47.52 27.25
N ALA A 17 8.39 47.80 27.95
CA ALA A 17 9.23 46.77 28.54
C ALA A 17 8.58 46.31 29.85
N ALA A 18 8.01 45.10 29.85
CA ALA A 18 7.54 44.43 31.06
C ALA A 18 8.47 43.26 31.36
N ILE A 19 9.27 43.37 32.41
CA ILE A 19 10.06 42.25 32.95
C ILE A 19 9.08 41.31 33.65
N GLY A 20 8.68 40.24 32.96
CA GLY A 20 7.90 39.15 33.52
C GLY A 20 8.75 37.88 33.60
N THR A 21 9.04 37.43 34.82
CA THR A 21 9.58 36.09 35.05
C THR A 21 8.53 35.05 34.72
N ALA A 22 8.45 34.68 33.44
CA ALA A 22 7.60 33.58 32.99
C ALA A 22 8.11 32.27 33.60
N VAL A 23 7.35 31.76 34.57
CA VAL A 23 7.45 30.39 35.06
C VAL A 23 7.49 29.46 33.85
N HIS A 24 8.40 28.48 33.86
CA HIS A 24 8.47 27.43 32.85
C HIS A 24 7.18 26.58 32.90
N LEU A 25 6.15 27.06 32.21
CA LEU A 25 5.03 26.21 31.79
C LEU A 25 5.62 25.26 30.74
N ASN A 26 6.00 24.08 31.21
CA ASN A 26 6.38 22.96 30.37
C ASN A 26 5.13 22.47 29.63
N GLN A 27 4.69 23.25 28.65
CA GLN A 27 3.68 22.84 27.68
C GLN A 27 4.28 21.66 26.93
N ALA A 28 3.88 20.47 27.33
CA ALA A 28 4.04 19.28 26.52
C ALA A 28 3.25 19.53 25.24
N SER A 29 3.94 19.99 24.20
CA SER A 29 3.39 20.15 22.87
C SER A 29 2.96 18.77 22.38
N THR A 30 1.69 18.43 22.59
CA THR A 30 1.08 17.24 22.00
C THR A 30 0.94 17.48 20.51
N GLY A 31 2.05 17.32 19.79
CA GLY A 31 2.03 17.21 18.33
C GLY A 31 1.15 16.02 17.93
N PRO A 32 0.66 15.99 16.67
CA PRO A 32 -0.07 14.84 16.18
C PRO A 32 0.74 13.57 16.42
N ALA A 33 0.11 12.55 17.01
CA ALA A 33 0.76 11.27 17.27
C ALA A 33 1.36 10.73 15.97
N ALA A 34 2.61 10.27 16.02
CA ALA A 34 3.25 9.67 14.86
C ALA A 34 2.45 8.46 14.41
N LEU A 35 2.10 8.42 13.12
CA LEU A 35 1.33 7.32 12.54
C LEU A 35 2.15 6.03 12.61
N ASP A 36 1.60 5.00 13.24
CA ASP A 36 2.24 3.69 13.30
C ASP A 36 2.10 2.96 11.95
N LEU A 37 3.22 2.86 11.23
CA LEU A 37 3.32 2.14 9.95
C LEU A 37 3.45 0.61 10.13
N ALA A 38 3.74 0.16 11.35
CA ALA A 38 3.90 -1.24 11.74
C ALA A 38 2.70 -1.80 12.51
N ALA A 39 1.60 -1.02 12.63
CA ALA A 39 0.36 -1.49 13.22
C ALA A 39 -0.14 -2.75 12.48
N PRO A 40 -0.31 -3.89 13.17
CA PRO A 40 -0.78 -5.12 12.54
C PRO A 40 -2.27 -5.04 12.19
N PRO A 41 -2.72 -5.73 11.13
CA PRO A 41 -4.13 -5.80 10.77
C PRO A 41 -4.87 -6.71 11.75
N THR A 42 -6.15 -6.43 11.98
CA THR A 42 -6.95 -7.10 13.00
C THR A 42 -7.92 -8.14 12.40
N ASN A 43 -8.12 -9.26 13.12
CA ASN A 43 -8.93 -10.40 12.66
C ASN A 43 -8.53 -10.94 11.27
N VAL A 44 -7.23 -11.15 11.04
CA VAL A 44 -6.74 -11.71 9.77
C VAL A 44 -7.36 -13.08 9.49
N ARG A 45 -8.00 -13.19 8.33
CA ARG A 45 -8.50 -14.42 7.71
C ARG A 45 -7.84 -14.59 6.33
N TRP A 46 -8.01 -15.75 5.73
CA TRP A 46 -7.42 -16.08 4.43
C TRP A 46 -8.48 -16.54 3.43
N VAL A 47 -8.36 -16.06 2.19
CA VAL A 47 -9.20 -16.46 1.06
C VAL A 47 -8.36 -17.07 -0.05
N THR A 48 -8.94 -17.99 -0.82
CA THR A 48 -8.25 -18.65 -1.93
C THR A 48 -8.62 -17.97 -3.25
N PHE A 49 -7.62 -17.63 -4.07
CA PHE A 49 -7.81 -17.16 -5.45
C PHE A 49 -6.78 -17.82 -6.37
N GLN A 50 -7.23 -18.56 -7.38
CA GLN A 50 -6.39 -19.26 -8.36
C GLN A 50 -5.23 -20.06 -7.74
N GLY A 51 -5.50 -20.75 -6.62
CA GLY A 51 -4.51 -21.54 -5.86
C GLY A 51 -3.70 -20.77 -4.82
N MET A 52 -3.70 -19.43 -4.88
CA MET A 52 -2.99 -18.57 -3.94
C MET A 52 -3.83 -18.26 -2.70
N GLN A 53 -3.17 -18.16 -1.54
CA GLN A 53 -3.78 -17.67 -0.29
C GLN A 53 -3.57 -16.15 -0.19
N ILE A 54 -4.64 -15.39 0.03
CA ILE A 54 -4.62 -13.93 0.16
C ILE A 54 -5.20 -13.54 1.54
N PRO A 55 -4.52 -12.67 2.31
CA PRO A 55 -5.02 -12.21 3.59
C PRO A 55 -6.14 -11.17 3.42
N GLU A 56 -7.12 -11.22 4.31
CA GLU A 56 -8.16 -10.21 4.52
C GLU A 56 -8.26 -9.92 6.01
N ALA A 57 -8.69 -8.71 6.39
CA ALA A 57 -8.77 -8.29 7.79
C ALA A 57 -10.00 -7.40 8.03
N ASN A 58 -10.10 -6.80 9.21
CA ASN A 58 -11.08 -5.73 9.47
C ASN A 58 -10.75 -4.46 8.65
N GLU A 59 -9.47 -4.21 8.35
CA GLU A 59 -9.01 -3.03 7.58
C GLU A 59 -9.22 -3.20 6.05
N GLY A 60 -9.90 -4.27 5.64
CA GLY A 60 -10.34 -4.53 4.28
C GLY A 60 -10.00 -5.93 3.76
N PRO A 61 -10.62 -6.35 2.64
CA PRO A 61 -11.65 -5.63 1.90
C PRO A 61 -13.02 -5.69 2.59
N HIS A 62 -13.74 -4.57 2.61
CA HIS A 62 -15.14 -4.47 3.05
C HIS A 62 -16.13 -4.96 1.97
N ASN A 63 -15.72 -4.94 0.70
CA ASN A 63 -16.45 -5.53 -0.43
C ASN A 63 -15.67 -6.72 -0.99
N ALA A 64 -15.98 -7.91 -0.48
CA ALA A 64 -15.28 -9.18 -0.76
C ALA A 64 -15.65 -9.81 -2.12
N SER A 65 -15.56 -9.03 -3.22
CA SER A 65 -15.67 -9.56 -4.58
C SER A 65 -14.61 -10.65 -4.82
N ALA A 66 -15.06 -11.83 -5.25
CA ALA A 66 -14.18 -12.99 -5.44
C ALA A 66 -13.07 -12.77 -6.48
N VAL A 67 -13.27 -11.85 -7.43
CA VAL A 67 -12.31 -11.53 -8.52
C VAL A 67 -11.51 -10.26 -8.22
N ALA A 68 -12.15 -9.20 -7.75
CA ALA A 68 -11.54 -7.90 -7.57
C ALA A 68 -12.16 -7.17 -6.34
N PRO A 69 -11.75 -7.54 -5.12
CA PRO A 69 -12.32 -7.01 -3.89
C PRO A 69 -11.85 -5.59 -3.63
N THR A 70 -12.68 -4.80 -2.95
CA THR A 70 -12.54 -3.34 -2.79
C THR A 70 -12.98 -2.89 -1.40
N GLY A 71 -12.80 -1.60 -1.11
CA GLY A 71 -13.11 -0.98 0.17
C GLY A 71 -12.09 -1.37 1.22
N TYR A 72 -10.86 -0.90 1.04
CA TYR A 72 -9.82 -0.99 2.07
C TYR A 72 -9.76 0.30 2.87
N ASP A 73 -9.44 0.20 4.16
CA ASP A 73 -9.31 1.37 5.01
C ASP A 73 -8.16 2.26 4.54
N ARG A 74 -8.34 3.58 4.69
CA ARG A 74 -7.32 4.59 4.37
C ARG A 74 -6.26 4.67 5.49
N SER A 75 -5.67 3.52 5.81
CA SER A 75 -4.69 3.28 6.87
C SER A 75 -3.46 2.51 6.32
N PRO A 76 -2.32 2.47 7.04
CA PRO A 76 -1.16 1.68 6.62
C PRO A 76 -1.48 0.19 6.40
N ALA A 77 -2.29 -0.40 7.29
CA ALA A 77 -2.71 -1.80 7.17
C ALA A 77 -3.66 -2.04 5.98
N GLY A 78 -4.66 -1.18 5.79
CA GLY A 78 -5.57 -1.27 4.63
C GLY A 78 -4.83 -1.10 3.29
N ALA A 79 -3.88 -0.16 3.23
CA ALA A 79 -3.02 0.02 2.06
C ALA A 79 -2.13 -1.21 1.77
N ALA A 80 -1.59 -1.86 2.81
CA ALA A 80 -0.79 -3.07 2.67
C ALA A 80 -1.63 -4.28 2.22
N LEU A 81 -2.82 -4.47 2.78
CA LEU A 81 -3.76 -5.51 2.37
C LEU A 81 -4.18 -5.33 0.91
N ALA A 82 -4.50 -4.11 0.50
CA ALA A 82 -4.79 -3.76 -0.90
C ALA A 82 -3.61 -4.07 -1.82
N ALA A 83 -2.38 -3.70 -1.43
CA ALA A 83 -1.17 -3.99 -2.20
C ALA A 83 -0.93 -5.50 -2.39
N ILE A 84 -1.07 -6.30 -1.32
CA ILE A 84 -0.95 -7.77 -1.37
C ILE A 84 -2.02 -8.36 -2.30
N ASN A 85 -3.27 -7.98 -2.08
CA ASN A 85 -4.43 -8.52 -2.80
C ASN A 85 -4.33 -8.20 -4.30
N ALA A 86 -4.07 -6.94 -4.65
CA ALA A 86 -3.85 -6.50 -6.03
C ALA A 86 -2.64 -7.19 -6.69
N THR A 87 -1.52 -7.31 -5.97
CA THR A 87 -0.29 -7.96 -6.51
C THR A 87 -0.53 -9.43 -6.81
N VAL A 88 -1.09 -10.19 -5.86
CA VAL A 88 -1.37 -11.62 -6.07
C VAL A 88 -2.38 -11.82 -7.21
N ARG A 89 -3.48 -11.07 -7.22
CA ARG A 89 -4.51 -11.18 -8.27
C ARG A 89 -3.96 -10.80 -9.65
N MET A 90 -3.18 -9.72 -9.74
CA MET A 90 -2.47 -9.34 -10.96
C MET A 90 -1.45 -10.40 -11.41
N SER A 91 -0.86 -11.12 -10.46
CA SER A 91 -0.20 -12.41 -10.60
C SER A 91 -0.95 -13.38 -11.52
N VAL A 92 -2.01 -13.93 -10.93
CA VAL A 92 -2.58 -15.23 -11.31
C VAL A 92 -3.96 -15.15 -11.96
N ALA A 93 -4.55 -13.97 -12.10
CA ALA A 93 -5.84 -13.80 -12.79
C ALA A 93 -5.76 -14.28 -14.25
N ASP A 94 -6.77 -15.06 -14.63
CA ASP A 94 -7.00 -15.52 -15.99
C ASP A 94 -7.50 -14.39 -16.91
N ARG A 95 -7.74 -14.73 -18.19
CA ARG A 95 -8.17 -13.78 -19.22
C ARG A 95 -9.50 -13.09 -18.92
N ASP A 96 -10.45 -13.79 -18.30
CA ASP A 96 -11.80 -13.28 -18.08
C ASP A 96 -11.90 -12.47 -16.77
N GLN A 97 -11.06 -12.81 -15.79
CA GLN A 97 -10.91 -12.11 -14.52
C GLN A 97 -10.08 -10.81 -14.63
N TRP A 98 -9.06 -10.80 -15.50
CA TRP A 98 -8.10 -9.70 -15.56
C TRP A 98 -8.71 -8.31 -15.82
N PRO A 99 -9.74 -8.12 -16.68
CA PRO A 99 -10.36 -6.81 -16.89
C PRO A 99 -10.91 -6.18 -15.60
N ASP A 100 -11.47 -6.97 -14.69
CA ASP A 100 -12.00 -6.48 -13.42
C ASP A 100 -10.90 -6.17 -12.41
N VAL A 101 -9.90 -7.06 -12.28
CA VAL A 101 -8.69 -6.79 -11.46
C VAL A 101 -8.02 -5.51 -11.93
N SER A 102 -7.88 -5.32 -13.25
CA SER A 102 -7.24 -4.14 -13.85
C SER A 102 -8.02 -2.84 -13.62
N ARG A 103 -9.35 -2.93 -13.67
CA ARG A 103 -10.26 -1.79 -13.49
C ARG A 103 -10.36 -1.35 -12.03
N LEU A 104 -10.38 -2.30 -11.09
CA LEU A 104 -10.74 -2.05 -9.69
C LEU A 104 -9.56 -2.10 -8.71
N ASN A 105 -8.51 -2.90 -8.98
CA ASN A 105 -7.38 -3.06 -8.05
C ASN A 105 -6.09 -2.37 -8.51
N LEU A 106 -6.07 -1.75 -9.71
CA LEU A 106 -4.91 -1.01 -10.21
C LEU A 106 -5.19 0.49 -10.32
N ALA A 107 -4.23 1.30 -9.90
CA ALA A 107 -4.29 2.74 -10.10
C ALA A 107 -4.28 3.07 -11.62
N PRO A 108 -5.05 4.09 -12.06
CA PRO A 108 -4.97 4.56 -13.43
C PRO A 108 -3.60 5.17 -13.74
N GLY A 109 -3.04 4.87 -14.91
CA GLY A 109 -1.80 5.48 -15.39
C GLY A 109 -1.14 4.71 -16.54
N PRO A 110 -0.10 5.30 -17.18
CA PRO A 110 0.52 4.74 -18.39
C PRO A 110 1.16 3.35 -18.19
N GLY A 111 1.62 3.03 -16.98
CA GLY A 111 2.13 1.69 -16.66
C GLY A 111 1.05 0.61 -16.74
N ARG A 112 -0.16 0.90 -16.24
CA ARG A 112 -1.32 0.00 -16.35
C ARG A 112 -1.70 -0.24 -17.81
N GLU A 113 -1.73 0.82 -18.61
CA GLU A 113 -2.08 0.76 -20.04
C GLU A 113 -1.07 -0.06 -20.86
N ARG A 114 0.24 0.16 -20.64
CA ARG A 114 1.30 -0.63 -21.29
C ARG A 114 1.26 -2.09 -20.86
N PHE A 115 1.03 -2.35 -19.57
CA PHE A 115 0.88 -3.71 -19.05
C PHE A 115 -0.35 -4.41 -19.63
N ALA A 116 -1.47 -3.70 -19.81
CA ALA A 116 -2.68 -4.21 -20.44
C ALA A 116 -2.39 -4.76 -21.86
N VAL A 117 -1.66 -3.98 -22.67
CA VAL A 117 -1.25 -4.41 -24.02
C VAL A 117 -0.35 -5.63 -23.97
N ASN A 118 0.65 -5.63 -23.08
CA ASN A 118 1.64 -6.71 -23.00
C ASN A 118 1.07 -8.02 -22.44
N ARG A 119 0.13 -7.98 -21.47
CA ARG A 119 -0.44 -9.20 -20.86
C ARG A 119 -1.29 -10.02 -21.84
N VAL A 120 -1.78 -9.45 -22.94
CA VAL A 120 -2.44 -10.23 -24.01
C VAL A 120 -1.54 -11.37 -24.52
N GLN A 121 -0.22 -11.22 -24.42
CA GLN A 121 0.78 -12.23 -24.80
C GLN A 121 1.15 -13.22 -23.66
N VAL A 122 0.72 -12.98 -22.42
CA VAL A 122 1.02 -13.81 -21.24
C VAL A 122 -0.29 -14.12 -20.51
N SER A 123 -0.95 -15.22 -20.90
CA SER A 123 -2.18 -15.70 -20.26
C SER A 123 -1.86 -16.79 -19.24
N MET A 124 -2.57 -16.76 -18.11
CA MET A 124 -2.58 -17.83 -17.11
C MET A 124 -3.87 -18.63 -17.32
N ASP A 125 -3.75 -19.82 -17.91
CA ASP A 125 -4.91 -20.63 -18.31
C ASP A 125 -5.33 -21.65 -17.24
N ARG A 126 -4.62 -21.71 -16.11
CA ARG A 126 -4.85 -22.64 -15.00
C ARG A 126 -4.49 -22.03 -13.64
N PRO A 127 -5.13 -22.44 -12.54
CA PRO A 127 -4.71 -22.10 -11.18
C PRO A 127 -3.27 -22.54 -10.89
N VAL A 128 -2.62 -21.87 -9.93
CA VAL A 128 -1.31 -22.29 -9.41
C VAL A 128 -1.47 -23.61 -8.66
N ALA A 129 -0.59 -24.58 -8.93
CA ALA A 129 -0.63 -25.86 -8.24
C ALA A 129 -0.16 -25.69 -6.77
N PRO A 130 -0.67 -26.49 -5.81
CA PRO A 130 -0.31 -26.35 -4.40
C PRO A 130 1.19 -26.46 -4.10
N GLY A 131 1.95 -27.17 -4.95
CA GLY A 131 3.40 -27.32 -4.85
C GLY A 131 4.22 -26.14 -5.39
N ASP A 132 3.58 -25.19 -6.09
CA ASP A 132 4.22 -24.03 -6.73
C ASP A 132 3.79 -22.69 -6.07
N ALA A 133 2.77 -22.71 -5.20
CA ALA A 133 2.19 -21.52 -4.62
C ALA A 133 3.09 -20.86 -3.56
N GLU A 134 3.54 -19.64 -3.83
CA GLU A 134 4.22 -18.81 -2.83
C GLU A 134 3.25 -18.38 -1.73
N ARG A 135 3.70 -18.46 -0.47
CA ARG A 135 2.93 -18.02 0.70
C ARG A 135 3.30 -16.59 1.07
N VAL A 136 2.33 -15.68 1.16
CA VAL A 136 2.56 -14.37 1.79
C VAL A 136 2.84 -14.58 3.27
N ILE A 137 3.94 -14.00 3.78
CA ILE A 137 4.37 -14.16 5.18
C ILE A 137 4.27 -12.86 5.99
N GLY A 138 4.17 -11.71 5.32
CA GLY A 138 4.09 -10.42 5.97
C GLY A 138 4.29 -9.26 4.99
N TYR A 139 4.31 -8.05 5.52
CA TYR A 139 4.58 -6.84 4.76
C TYR A 139 5.35 -5.80 5.59
N ARG A 140 5.81 -4.74 4.93
CA ARG A 140 6.26 -3.50 5.60
C ARG A 140 5.80 -2.28 4.82
N VAL A 141 5.21 -1.31 5.52
CA VAL A 141 4.89 0.00 4.93
C VAL A 141 6.10 0.92 5.11
N ARG A 142 6.81 1.22 4.03
CA ARG A 142 8.00 2.12 4.05
C ARG A 142 7.63 3.59 4.16
N ALA A 143 6.48 3.95 3.59
CA ALA A 143 5.95 5.31 3.60
C ALA A 143 4.43 5.25 3.43
N PHE A 144 3.72 6.15 4.09
CA PHE A 144 2.27 6.31 3.96
C PHE A 144 1.90 7.78 4.02
N ASN A 145 0.96 8.18 3.17
CA ASN A 145 0.11 9.34 3.37
C ASN A 145 -1.27 9.03 2.76
N GLU A 146 -2.23 9.92 2.95
CA GLU A 146 -3.59 9.77 2.44
C GLU A 146 -3.69 9.54 0.91
N ALA A 147 -2.71 9.99 0.11
CA ALA A 147 -2.71 9.82 -1.34
C ALA A 147 -1.97 8.57 -1.83
N GLY A 148 -1.11 7.95 -1.02
CA GLY A 148 -0.31 6.80 -1.46
C GLY A 148 0.55 6.16 -0.36
N ALA A 149 0.92 4.90 -0.59
CA ALA A 149 1.79 4.14 0.29
C ALA A 149 2.79 3.27 -0.49
N ASN A 150 4.00 3.11 0.06
CA ASN A 150 5.03 2.22 -0.45
C ASN A 150 5.06 0.97 0.43
N VAL A 151 4.83 -0.20 -0.15
CA VAL A 151 4.65 -1.47 0.57
C VAL A 151 5.63 -2.52 0.07
N ASP A 152 6.38 -3.12 0.98
CA ASP A 152 7.22 -4.28 0.72
C ASP A 152 6.41 -5.52 1.08
N ILE A 153 6.16 -6.41 0.13
CA ILE A 153 5.41 -7.66 0.33
C ILE A 153 6.43 -8.80 0.45
N PHE A 154 6.39 -9.55 1.55
CA PHE A 154 7.28 -10.69 1.76
C PHE A 154 6.54 -12.00 1.45
N THR A 155 7.13 -12.81 0.58
CA THR A 155 6.66 -14.17 0.29
C THR A 155 7.73 -15.22 0.61
N GLU A 156 7.28 -16.43 0.95
CA GLU A 156 8.10 -17.62 1.06
C GLU A 156 7.65 -18.62 0.00
N ALA A 157 8.58 -19.08 -0.83
CA ALA A 157 8.33 -20.09 -1.84
C ALA A 157 8.33 -21.51 -1.23
N PRO A 158 7.81 -22.53 -1.94
CA PRO A 158 7.76 -23.92 -1.47
C PRO A 158 9.13 -24.52 -1.07
N ASP A 159 10.22 -24.04 -1.65
CA ASP A 159 11.61 -24.41 -1.31
C ASP A 159 12.18 -23.67 -0.08
N THR A 160 11.33 -22.91 0.63
CA THR A 160 11.65 -22.01 1.76
C THR A 160 12.44 -20.75 1.42
N SER A 161 12.79 -20.53 0.15
CA SER A 161 13.40 -19.26 -0.28
C SER A 161 12.45 -18.09 -0.05
N LYS A 162 13.01 -16.91 0.24
CA LYS A 162 12.24 -15.73 0.61
C LYS A 162 12.44 -14.63 -0.42
N LEU A 163 11.34 -13.97 -0.76
CA LEU A 163 11.27 -12.97 -1.80
C LEU A 163 10.61 -11.72 -1.22
N VAL A 164 11.14 -10.55 -1.56
CA VAL A 164 10.46 -9.27 -1.37
C VAL A 164 9.97 -8.78 -2.72
N THR A 165 8.70 -8.36 -2.78
CA THR A 165 8.15 -7.60 -3.90
C THR A 165 7.92 -6.18 -3.41
N PHE A 166 8.71 -5.24 -3.93
CA PHE A 166 8.48 -3.83 -3.69
C PHE A 166 7.25 -3.37 -4.50
N THR A 167 6.37 -2.59 -3.89
CA THR A 167 5.13 -2.10 -4.51
C THR A 167 4.80 -0.68 -4.05
N GLN A 168 3.95 0.00 -4.83
CA GLN A 168 3.30 1.25 -4.45
C GLN A 168 1.78 1.15 -4.70
N VAL A 169 0.98 1.68 -3.79
CA VAL A 169 -0.47 1.91 -3.99
C VAL A 169 -0.77 3.41 -3.95
N ALA A 170 -1.79 3.82 -4.70
CA ALA A 170 -2.30 5.19 -4.72
C ALA A 170 -3.79 5.21 -4.37
N TRP A 171 -4.24 6.25 -3.65
CA TRP A 171 -5.66 6.46 -3.37
C TRP A 171 -6.35 6.95 -4.64
N THR A 172 -7.30 6.17 -5.15
CA THR A 172 -7.95 6.43 -6.43
C THR A 172 -9.23 7.26 -6.27
N HIS A 173 -9.75 7.79 -7.38
CA HIS A 173 -11.05 8.48 -7.39
C HIS A 173 -12.22 7.58 -6.95
N ASN A 174 -12.05 6.25 -6.99
CA ASN A 174 -13.04 5.27 -6.53
C ASN A 174 -13.15 5.19 -4.99
N GLN A 175 -12.41 6.02 -4.24
CA GLN A 175 -12.30 5.95 -2.78
C GLN A 175 -11.72 4.62 -2.30
N ASP A 176 -10.69 4.14 -2.99
CA ASP A 176 -10.00 2.89 -2.66
C ASP A 176 -8.54 2.90 -3.15
N TRP A 177 -7.72 2.02 -2.59
CA TRP A 177 -6.32 1.82 -2.97
C TRP A 177 -6.20 1.05 -4.29
N GLY A 178 -5.46 1.60 -5.24
CA GLY A 178 -5.06 0.91 -6.47
C GLY A 178 -3.55 0.70 -6.54
N LEU A 179 -3.11 -0.51 -6.91
CA LEU A 179 -1.70 -0.82 -7.17
C LEU A 179 -1.19 0.00 -8.36
N VAL A 180 -0.10 0.74 -8.15
CA VAL A 180 0.59 1.50 -9.18
C VAL A 180 1.45 0.52 -9.98
N VAL A 181 1.02 0.22 -11.20
CA VAL A 181 1.82 -0.59 -12.13
C VAL A 181 2.99 0.27 -12.63
N ALA A 182 4.21 -0.17 -12.34
CA ALA A 182 5.43 0.49 -12.83
C ALA A 182 5.48 0.53 -14.36
N SER A 183 6.07 1.61 -14.90
CA SER A 183 6.64 1.57 -16.23
C SER A 183 7.96 0.78 -16.21
N ALA A 184 8.45 0.34 -17.37
CA ALA A 184 9.71 -0.41 -17.46
C ALA A 184 10.97 0.38 -17.01
N ALA A 185 10.84 1.68 -16.70
CA ALA A 185 11.90 2.51 -16.15
C ALA A 185 11.88 2.60 -14.61
N ASP A 186 10.81 2.14 -13.95
CA ASP A 186 10.61 2.32 -12.50
C ASP A 186 11.16 1.11 -11.73
N HIS A 187 12.35 1.28 -11.15
CA HIS A 187 13.04 0.22 -10.40
C HIS A 187 12.38 -0.15 -9.07
N ASP A 188 11.45 0.68 -8.57
CA ASP A 188 10.83 0.55 -7.25
C ASP A 188 9.73 -0.52 -7.14
N ASN A 189 9.31 -1.13 -8.26
CA ASN A 189 8.34 -2.24 -8.28
C ASN A 189 8.99 -3.56 -8.71
N ARG A 190 10.06 -3.96 -8.01
CA ARG A 190 10.87 -5.16 -8.33
C ARG A 190 10.63 -6.30 -7.34
N LYS A 191 10.77 -7.54 -7.83
CA LYS A 191 10.89 -8.74 -6.99
C LYS A 191 12.37 -9.16 -6.81
N VAL A 192 12.79 -9.43 -5.57
CA VAL A 192 14.20 -9.72 -5.21
C VAL A 192 14.25 -10.82 -4.13
N ALA A 193 15.26 -11.69 -4.18
CA ALA A 193 15.52 -12.68 -3.13
C ALA A 193 16.14 -12.03 -1.88
N ILE A 194 15.71 -12.50 -0.70
CA ILE A 194 16.20 -12.06 0.62
C ILE A 194 16.56 -13.29 1.47
N THR A 195 17.54 -13.13 2.37
CA THR A 195 17.95 -14.18 3.29
C THR A 195 17.12 -14.21 4.57
N THR A 196 16.64 -13.06 5.03
CA THR A 196 15.81 -12.89 6.23
C THR A 196 14.71 -11.87 6.00
N THR A 197 13.56 -12.08 6.64
CA THR A 197 12.51 -11.05 6.74
C THR A 197 12.98 -9.94 7.70
N PRO A 198 12.82 -8.65 7.37
CA PRO A 198 13.18 -7.55 8.27
C PRO A 198 12.43 -7.61 9.61
N ALA A 199 13.08 -7.16 10.69
CA ALA A 199 12.49 -7.18 12.05
C ALA A 199 11.38 -6.13 12.25
N ASP A 200 11.31 -5.13 11.38
CA ASP A 200 10.27 -4.09 11.26
C ASP A 200 9.11 -4.51 10.34
N ALA A 201 9.08 -5.77 9.88
CA ALA A 201 7.97 -6.30 9.09
C ALA A 201 6.79 -6.74 9.99
N VAL A 202 5.57 -6.40 9.55
CA VAL A 202 4.34 -6.95 10.08
C VAL A 202 4.19 -8.38 9.58
N LEU A 203 4.36 -9.35 10.49
CA LEU A 203 4.16 -10.77 10.18
C LEU A 203 2.67 -11.13 10.21
N LEU A 204 2.22 -11.87 9.21
CA LEU A 204 0.85 -12.36 9.12
C LEU A 204 0.75 -13.77 9.73
N PRO A 205 -0.36 -14.11 10.43
CA PRO A 205 -0.61 -15.49 10.86
C PRO A 205 -0.73 -16.40 9.62
N ARG A 206 -0.35 -17.68 9.74
CA ARG A 206 -0.52 -18.62 8.61
C ARG A 206 -2.00 -18.78 8.25
N PRO A 207 -2.31 -19.13 6.99
CA PRO A 207 -3.61 -19.68 6.62
C PRO A 207 -3.94 -20.91 7.48
N ASP A 208 -5.18 -20.99 7.94
CA ASP A 208 -5.70 -22.18 8.61
C ASP A 208 -5.75 -23.33 7.59
N THR A 209 -5.01 -24.41 7.85
CA THR A 209 -4.92 -25.58 6.94
C THR A 209 -6.17 -26.47 6.96
N LYS A 210 -7.24 -26.03 7.65
CA LYS A 210 -8.46 -26.80 7.90
C LYS A 210 -9.48 -26.62 6.77
N GLY A 211 -9.14 -27.05 5.56
CA GLY A 211 -10.05 -26.92 4.42
C GLY A 211 -9.50 -27.21 3.02
N ALA A 212 -8.32 -27.83 2.88
CA ALA A 212 -7.97 -28.45 1.61
C ALA A 212 -8.84 -29.70 1.40
N PRO A 213 -9.59 -29.82 0.28
CA PRO A 213 -10.38 -31.02 -0.04
C PRO A 213 -9.49 -32.22 -0.42
#